data_AF-A0A8S0VXC0-F1
#
_entry.id   AF-A0A8S0VXC0-F1
#
_cell.length_a   1.000
_cell.length_b   1.000
_cell.length_c   1.000
_cell.angle_alpha   90.00
_cell.angle_beta   90.00
_cell.angle_gamma   90.00
#
_symmetry.space_group_name_H-M   'P 1'
#
loop_
_entity.id
_entity.type
_entity.pdbx_description
1 polymer ?
#
loop_
_entity_poly.entity_id
_entity_poly.type
_entity_poly.pdbx_seq_one_letter_code
_entity_poly.pdbx_strand_id
1 'polypeptide(L)'
;MAKFLFVLSRGLEDPTRATRTFQLAKVAKEQGHEVNIFLLDDAVAYAMTGLAGSVMAPTGDTARQYLDYLTAQKVPFFVCTPCARTRQLNEAQFIEGAGLSTAAHLIDLAAESKVFTF
;
A
#
# COMPACT_ATOMS: atom_id res chain seq x y z
N MET A 1 11.79 8.57 -16.31
CA MET A 1 11.02 7.68 -15.42
C MET A 1 11.65 7.77 -14.03
N ALA A 2 10.89 8.14 -13.00
CA ALA A 2 11.39 8.20 -11.62
C ALA A 2 10.80 7.05 -10.79
N LYS A 3 11.42 6.76 -9.65
CA LYS A 3 10.93 5.79 -8.66
C LYS A 3 10.21 6.51 -7.53
N PHE A 4 9.01 6.05 -7.20
CA PHE A 4 8.23 6.54 -6.07
C PHE A 4 7.98 5.41 -5.08
N LEU A 5 8.17 5.72 -3.80
CA LEU A 5 7.84 4.83 -2.69
C LEU A 5 6.74 5.48 -1.86
N PHE A 6 5.61 4.79 -1.73
CA PHE A 6 4.52 5.20 -0.86
C PHE A 6 4.53 4.33 0.39
N VAL A 7 4.81 4.94 1.54
CA VAL A 7 4.78 4.27 2.85
C VAL A 7 3.49 4.65 3.54
N LEU A 8 2.65 3.67 3.85
CA LEU A 8 1.43 3.87 4.63
C LEU A 8 1.55 3.14 5.96
N SER A 9 1.29 3.86 7.04
CA SER A 9 1.32 3.31 8.40
C SER A 9 -0.07 3.11 9.00
N ARG A 10 -1.08 3.84 8.51
CA ARG A 10 -2.45 3.80 9.03
C ARG A 10 -3.33 2.79 8.30
N GLY A 11 -4.10 2.05 9.08
CA GLY A 11 -5.00 1.01 8.63
C GLY A 11 -6.42 1.52 8.41
N LEU A 12 -7.39 0.65 8.66
CA LEU A 12 -8.83 0.92 8.45
C LEU A 12 -9.36 2.07 9.34
N GLU A 13 -8.62 2.45 10.39
CA GLU A 13 -8.96 3.53 11.31
C GLU A 13 -8.82 4.94 10.70
N ASP A 14 -8.03 5.11 9.64
CA ASP A 14 -7.86 6.39 8.94
C ASP A 14 -8.17 6.25 7.44
N PRO A 15 -9.46 6.20 7.06
CA PRO A 15 -9.86 5.99 5.68
C PRO A 15 -9.39 7.11 4.75
N THR A 16 -9.26 8.35 5.25
CA THR A 16 -8.81 9.47 4.42
C THR A 16 -7.38 9.25 3.99
N ARG A 17 -6.49 8.96 4.94
CA ARG A 17 -5.05 8.82 4.69
C ARG A 17 -4.73 7.62 3.81
N ALA A 18 -5.37 6.48 4.06
CA ALA A 18 -5.23 5.31 3.20
C ALA A 18 -5.69 5.61 1.76
N THR A 19 -6.85 6.23 1.61
CA THR A 19 -7.41 6.55 0.29
C THR A 19 -6.52 7.52 -0.48
N ARG A 20 -5.96 8.57 0.17
CA ARG A 20 -5.03 9.51 -0.48
C ARG A 20 -3.71 8.84 -0.88
N THR A 21 -3.19 7.93 -0.06
CA THR A 21 -1.97 7.16 -0.39
C THR A 21 -2.16 6.41 -1.70
N PHE A 22 -3.21 5.59 -1.80
CA PHE A 22 -3.45 4.78 -2.99
C PHE A 22 -3.83 5.63 -4.20
N GLN A 23 -4.57 6.73 -4.00
CA GLN A 23 -4.88 7.68 -5.07
C GLN A 23 -3.61 8.27 -5.69
N LEU A 24 -2.68 8.76 -4.86
CA LEU A 24 -1.45 9.38 -5.34
C LEU A 24 -0.50 8.35 -5.97
N ALA A 25 -0.46 7.13 -5.42
CA ALA A 25 0.26 6.01 -6.05
C ALA A 25 -0.31 5.68 -7.44
N LYS A 26 -1.64 5.67 -7.58
CA LYS A 26 -2.30 5.52 -8.89
C LYS A 26 -1.88 6.62 -9.85
N VAL A 27 -1.92 7.89 -9.43
CA VAL A 27 -1.53 9.03 -10.29
C VAL A 27 -0.09 8.92 -10.74
N ALA A 28 0.84 8.56 -9.84
CA ALA A 28 2.25 8.34 -10.19
C ALA A 28 2.40 7.22 -11.23
N LYS A 29 1.64 6.12 -11.09
CA LYS A 29 1.63 5.01 -12.04
C LYS A 29 1.08 5.43 -13.41
N GLU A 30 0.00 6.21 -13.45
CA GLU A 30 -0.58 6.76 -14.69
C GLU A 30 0.39 7.70 -15.43
N GLN A 31 1.25 8.41 -14.70
CA GLN A 31 2.31 9.25 -15.26
C GLN A 31 3.53 8.45 -15.78
N GLY A 32 3.46 7.12 -15.76
CA GLY A 32 4.52 6.25 -16.26
C GLY A 32 5.73 6.17 -15.33
N HIS A 33 5.56 6.40 -14.02
CA HIS A 33 6.61 6.20 -13.03
C HIS A 33 6.63 4.77 -12.48
N GLU A 34 7.77 4.37 -11.95
CA GLU A 34 7.88 3.16 -11.14
C GLU A 34 7.32 3.48 -9.74
N VAL A 35 6.44 2.61 -9.25
CA VAL A 35 5.73 2.80 -7.98
C VAL A 35 5.90 1.56 -7.14
N ASN A 36 6.33 1.75 -5.90
CA ASN A 36 6.38 0.74 -4.87
C ASN A 36 5.53 1.20 -3.68
N ILE A 37 4.81 0.27 -3.06
CA ILE A 37 4.01 0.56 -1.85
C ILE A 37 4.55 -0.27 -0.70
N PHE A 38 4.77 0.35 0.45
CA PHE A 38 5.18 -0.34 1.66
C PHE A 38 4.16 -0.11 2.78
N LEU A 39 3.64 -1.19 3.34
CA LEU A 39 2.63 -1.18 4.39
C LEU A 39 3.29 -1.46 5.74
N LEU A 40 3.19 -0.50 6.66
CA LEU A 40 3.65 -0.57 8.05
C LEU A 40 2.47 -0.60 9.03
N ASP A 41 2.73 -1.01 10.26
CA ASP A 41 1.78 -1.00 11.38
C ASP A 41 0.40 -1.58 11.02
N ASP A 42 -0.65 -0.76 11.09
CA ASP A 42 -2.04 -1.16 10.84
C ASP A 42 -2.37 -1.22 9.35
N ALA A 43 -1.58 -0.55 8.51
CA ALA A 43 -1.77 -0.54 7.06
C ALA A 43 -1.60 -1.91 6.42
N VAL A 44 -0.94 -2.85 7.09
CA VAL A 44 -0.82 -4.24 6.61
C VAL A 44 -2.18 -4.92 6.41
N ALA A 45 -3.25 -4.41 7.04
CA ALA A 45 -4.62 -4.86 6.77
C ALA A 45 -5.02 -4.67 5.29
N TYR A 46 -4.49 -3.66 4.60
CA TYR A 46 -4.78 -3.42 3.18
C TYR A 46 -4.15 -4.47 2.24
N ALA A 47 -3.20 -5.27 2.72
CA ALA A 47 -2.70 -6.40 1.95
C ALA A 47 -3.73 -7.54 1.87
N MET A 48 -4.72 -7.60 2.76
CA MET A 48 -5.71 -8.68 2.79
C MET A 48 -6.83 -8.43 1.78
N THR A 49 -7.12 -9.47 1.00
CA THR A 49 -8.24 -9.44 0.05
C THR A 49 -9.55 -9.14 0.77
N GLY A 50 -10.27 -8.11 0.30
CA GLY A 50 -11.60 -7.74 0.79
C GLY A 50 -11.65 -6.73 1.94
N LEU A 51 -10.55 -6.48 2.67
CA LEU A 51 -10.58 -5.57 3.84
C LEU A 51 -10.69 -4.09 3.46
N ALA A 52 -10.27 -3.70 2.24
CA ALA A 52 -10.38 -2.32 1.77
C ALA A 52 -11.83 -1.90 1.41
N GLY A 53 -12.79 -2.83 1.35
CA GLY A 53 -14.11 -2.60 0.76
C GLY A 53 -14.99 -1.58 1.50
N SER A 54 -14.82 -1.42 2.81
CA SER A 54 -15.58 -0.47 3.64
C SER A 54 -14.87 0.87 3.85
N VAL A 55 -13.68 1.06 3.27
CA VAL A 55 -12.84 2.24 3.50
C VAL A 55 -13.20 3.33 2.50
N MET A 56 -14.01 4.29 2.96
CA MET A 56 -14.49 5.43 2.18
C MET A 56 -14.00 6.74 2.79
N ALA A 57 -13.39 7.58 1.96
CA ALA A 57 -12.97 8.92 2.37
C ALA A 57 -14.15 9.91 2.33
N PRO A 58 -14.08 11.06 3.03
CA PRO A 58 -15.14 12.08 3.00
C PRO A 58 -15.45 12.65 1.61
N THR A 59 -14.52 12.51 0.67
CA THR A 59 -14.65 12.90 -0.74
C THR A 59 -15.47 11.92 -1.59
N GLY A 60 -15.93 10.81 -1.01
CA GLY A 60 -16.83 9.82 -1.65
C GLY A 60 -16.13 8.71 -2.43
N ASP A 61 -14.82 8.82 -2.66
CA ASP A 61 -13.97 7.76 -3.21
C ASP A 61 -13.57 6.75 -2.13
N THR A 62 -13.19 5.54 -2.58
CA THR A 62 -12.80 4.45 -1.69
C THR A 62 -11.35 4.04 -1.90
N ALA A 63 -10.70 3.57 -0.84
CA ALA A 63 -9.36 3.00 -0.94
C ALA A 63 -9.34 1.81 -1.91
N ARG A 64 -10.40 0.98 -1.89
CA ARG A 64 -10.56 -0.18 -2.78
C ARG A 64 -10.46 0.19 -4.26
N GLN A 65 -11.11 1.27 -4.69
CA GLN A 65 -11.08 1.71 -6.09
C GLN A 65 -9.64 1.87 -6.60
N TYR A 66 -8.75 2.46 -5.80
CA TYR A 66 -7.36 2.70 -6.19
C TYR A 66 -6.49 1.46 -5.99
N LEU A 67 -6.75 0.69 -4.92
CA LEU A 67 -6.05 -0.57 -4.66
C LEU A 67 -6.29 -1.60 -5.78
N ASP A 68 -7.53 -1.71 -6.27
CA ASP A 68 -7.90 -2.58 -7.39
C ASP A 68 -7.15 -2.18 -8.67
N TYR A 69 -7.04 -0.86 -8.95
CA TYR A 69 -6.23 -0.36 -10.07
C TYR A 69 -4.74 -0.71 -9.91
N LEU A 70 -4.15 -0.45 -8.74
CA LEU A 70 -2.73 -0.69 -8.48
C LEU A 70 -2.38 -2.18 -8.60
N THR A 71 -3.25 -3.04 -8.07
CA THR A 71 -3.15 -4.51 -8.20
C THR A 71 -3.21 -4.93 -9.66
N ALA A 72 -4.19 -4.43 -10.43
CA ALA A 72 -4.31 -4.74 -11.86
C ALA A 72 -3.10 -4.26 -12.68
N GLN A 73 -2.44 -3.17 -12.25
CA GLN A 73 -1.20 -2.66 -12.84
C GLN A 73 0.07 -3.34 -12.31
N LYS A 74 -0.08 -4.40 -11.51
CA LYS A 74 1.02 -5.19 -10.92
C LYS A 74 2.00 -4.32 -10.14
N VAL A 75 1.50 -3.29 -9.45
CA VAL A 75 2.30 -2.51 -8.52
C VAL A 75 2.64 -3.40 -7.31
N PRO A 76 3.92 -3.53 -6.92
CA PRO A 76 4.30 -4.36 -5.79
C PRO A 76 3.91 -3.72 -4.46
N PHE A 77 3.40 -4.55 -3.55
CA PHE A 77 3.06 -4.20 -2.17
C PHE A 77 3.97 -4.97 -1.21
N PHE A 78 4.78 -4.24 -0.45
CA PHE A 78 5.68 -4.80 0.54
C PHE A 78 5.05 -4.70 1.92
N VAL A 79 4.82 -5.84 2.55
CA VAL A 79 4.10 -5.93 3.82
C VAL A 79 5.08 -6.14 4.97
N CYS A 80 5.08 -5.23 5.95
CA CYS A 80 5.90 -5.37 7.14
C CYS A 80 5.69 -6.72 7.84
N THR A 81 6.72 -7.57 7.83
CA THR A 81 6.65 -8.93 8.39
C THR A 81 6.20 -8.99 9.87
N PRO A 82 6.83 -8.27 10.82
CA PRO A 82 6.37 -8.30 12.21
C PRO A 82 4.96 -7.71 12.37
N CYS A 83 4.62 -6.67 11.60
CA CYS A 83 3.32 -6.03 11.67
C CYS A 83 2.17 -6.98 11.25
N ALA A 84 2.37 -7.73 10.16
CA ALA A 84 1.42 -8.74 9.67
C ALA A 84 1.30 -9.94 10.63
N ARG A 85 2.43 -10.44 11.14
CA ARG A 85 2.46 -11.59 12.07
C ARG A 85 1.77 -11.29 13.40
N THR A 86 2.02 -10.11 13.99
CA THR A 86 1.35 -9.70 15.23
C THR A 86 -0.17 -9.59 15.06
N ARG A 87 -0.63 -9.27 13.84
CA ARG A 87 -2.06 -9.21 13.48
C ARG A 87 -2.60 -10.54 12.93
N GLN A 88 -1.81 -11.61 12.96
CA GLN A 88 -2.18 -12.95 12.49
C GLN A 88 -2.68 -13.00 11.04
N LEU A 89 -2.12 -12.14 10.18
CA LEU A 89 -2.50 -12.12 8.77
C LEU A 89 -1.92 -13.34 8.03
N ASN A 90 -2.74 -13.95 7.18
CA ASN A 90 -2.35 -15.08 6.36
C ASN A 90 -1.93 -14.60 4.96
N GLU A 91 -0.66 -14.80 4.60
CA GLU A 91 -0.10 -14.43 3.31
C GLU A 91 -0.83 -15.09 2.13
N ALA A 92 -1.41 -16.29 2.33
CA ALA A 92 -2.21 -16.96 1.29
C ALA A 92 -3.51 -16.21 0.93
N GLN A 93 -3.90 -15.21 1.72
CA GLN A 93 -5.08 -14.37 1.50
C GLN A 93 -4.71 -12.95 1.04
N PHE A 94 -3.44 -12.70 0.77
CA PHE A 94 -2.99 -11.41 0.29
C PHE A 94 -3.50 -11.12 -1.12
N ILE A 95 -3.67 -9.84 -1.42
CA ILE A 95 -3.91 -9.35 -2.78
C ILE A 95 -2.74 -9.71 -3.70
N GLU A 96 -3.00 -9.83 -4.99
CA GLU A 96 -1.95 -10.11 -5.97
C GLU A 96 -0.85 -9.05 -5.92
N GLY A 97 0.41 -9.49 -5.91
CA GLY A 97 1.57 -8.60 -5.84
C GLY A 97 1.93 -8.10 -4.43
N ALA A 98 1.17 -8.49 -3.40
CA ALA A 98 1.56 -8.28 -2.02
C ALA A 98 2.38 -9.44 -1.46
N GLY A 99 3.44 -9.14 -0.71
CA GLY A 99 4.30 -10.14 -0.08
C GLY A 99 5.01 -9.60 1.15
N LEU A 100 5.37 -10.50 2.07
CA LEU A 100 6.10 -10.12 3.27
C LEU A 100 7.48 -9.53 2.94
N SER A 101 7.84 -8.47 3.65
CA SER A 101 9.08 -7.72 3.46
C SER A 101 9.66 -7.26 4.81
N THR A 102 10.90 -6.77 4.77
CA THR A 102 11.70 -6.42 5.95
C THR A 102 12.00 -4.92 6.01
N ALA A 103 12.38 -4.43 7.19
CA ALA A 103 12.82 -3.05 7.36
C ALA A 103 14.06 -2.72 6.52
N ALA A 104 14.98 -3.68 6.33
CA ALA A 104 16.15 -3.50 5.45
C ALA A 104 15.71 -3.17 4.02
N HIS A 105 14.77 -3.95 3.47
CA HIS A 105 14.25 -3.71 2.12
C HIS A 105 13.50 -2.38 2.00
N LEU A 106 12.81 -1.92 3.06
CA LEU A 106 12.22 -0.58 3.08
C LEU A 106 13.30 0.50 2.92
N ILE A 107 14.41 0.39 3.64
CA ILE A 107 15.52 1.34 3.54
C ILE A 107 16.13 1.33 2.13
N ASP A 108 16.34 0.15 1.54
CA ASP A 108 16.86 0.01 0.18
C ASP A 108 15.94 0.69 -0.85
N LEU A 109 14.62 0.45 -0.76
CA LEU A 109 13.63 1.10 -1.63
C LEU A 109 13.64 2.63 -1.46
N ALA A 110 13.74 3.11 -0.23
CA ALA A 110 13.74 4.54 0.09
C ALA A 110 14.99 5.25 -0.43
N ALA A 111 16.16 4.59 -0.39
CA ALA A 111 17.42 5.15 -0.87
C ALA A 111 17.40 5.50 -2.37
N GLU A 112 16.57 4.81 -3.16
CA GLU A 112 16.49 5.00 -4.61
C GLU A 112 15.23 5.76 -5.08
N SER A 113 14.34 6.15 -4.16
CA SER A 113 13.00 6.62 -4.49
C SER A 113 12.69 8.01 -3.94
N LYS A 114 11.76 8.70 -4.59
CA LYS A 114 11.04 9.82 -3.97
C LYS A 114 10.00 9.25 -3.01
N VAL A 115 10.10 9.56 -1.72
CA VAL A 115 9.28 8.94 -0.68
C VAL A 115 8.10 9.82 -0.29
N PHE A 116 6.90 9.24 -0.30
CA PHE A 116 5.71 9.80 0.32
C PHE A 116 5.35 8.96 1.54
N THR A 117 5.11 9.61 2.68
CA THR A 117 4.73 8.94 3.92
C THR A 117 3.36 9.42 4.37
N PHE A 118 2.50 8.46 4.66
CA PHE A 118 1.16 8.68 5.16
C PHE A 118 1.02 8.00 6.53
#